data_AF-A0A5C7VMD4-F1
#
_entry.id   AF-A0A5C7VMD4-F1
#
_cell.length_a   1.000
_cell.length_b   1.000
_cell.length_c   1.000
_cell.angle_alpha   90.00
_cell.angle_beta   90.00
_cell.angle_gamma   90.00
#
_symmetry.space_group_name_H-M   'P 1'
#
loop_
_entity.id
_entity.type
_entity.pdbx_description
1 polymer ?
#
loop_
_entity_poly.entity_id
_entity_poly.type
_entity_poly.pdbx_seq_one_letter_code
_entity_poly.pdbx_strand_id
1 'polypeptide(L)'
;MSTLTIGVLLFIFMLVLMAIRVPIAVAMFVPGVVGYIALSGWDPLLAHLRGAVYGRVSVYDLSVIPLFMLMGGFAVNGGLSKALFDFANSLLGRFKGGMAMAGILACAAFGAISGSTVATTATIAQVAYPEMRRIAYSGRLATAALATGGTMGVLLPPSVTLMVYAILTEQNITKT
;
A
#
# COMPACT_ATOMS: atom_id res chain seq x y z
N MET A 1 -33.28 -2.34 22.37
CA MET A 1 -33.16 -1.38 21.24
C MET A 1 -33.14 -2.17 19.95
N SER A 2 -33.68 -1.64 18.85
CA SER A 2 -33.59 -2.33 17.54
C SER A 2 -32.12 -2.41 17.10
N THR A 3 -31.73 -3.52 16.47
CA THR A 3 -30.39 -3.76 15.91
C THR A 3 -29.96 -2.62 14.98
N LEU A 4 -30.92 -2.04 14.25
CA LEU A 4 -30.71 -0.90 13.37
C LEU A 4 -30.28 0.35 14.15
N THR A 5 -30.94 0.62 15.29
CA THR A 5 -30.63 1.77 16.13
C THR A 5 -29.23 1.68 16.72
N ILE A 6 -28.82 0.48 17.15
CA ILE A 6 -27.46 0.22 17.68
C ILE A 6 -26.42 0.44 16.56
N GLY A 7 -26.67 -0.08 15.35
CA GLY A 7 -25.78 0.08 14.21
C GLY A 7 -25.56 1.55 13.82
N VAL A 8 -26.63 2.35 13.76
CA VAL A 8 -26.53 3.79 13.44
C VAL A 8 -25.74 4.54 14.52
N LEU A 9 -25.96 4.24 15.80
CA LEU A 9 -25.26 4.88 16.92
C LEU A 9 -23.75 4.61 16.89
N LEU A 10 -23.37 3.37 16.62
CA LEU A 10 -21.96 2.97 16.52
C LEU A 10 -21.27 3.54 15.28
N PHE A 11 -22.00 3.66 14.17
CA PHE A 11 -21.49 4.31 12.97
C PHE A 11 -21.21 5.80 13.20
N ILE A 12 -22.12 6.51 13.85
CA ILE A 12 -21.91 7.91 14.25
C ILE A 12 -20.73 8.01 15.22
N PHE A 13 -20.63 7.11 16.19
CA PHE A 13 -19.51 7.06 17.15
C PHE A 13 -18.15 6.85 16.45
N MET A 14 -18.09 5.95 15.46
CA MET A 14 -16.90 5.76 14.60
C MET A 14 -16.50 7.06 13.89
N LEU A 15 -17.46 7.76 13.28
CA LEU A 15 -17.20 9.02 12.56
C LEU A 15 -16.68 10.12 13.48
N VAL A 16 -17.21 10.21 14.71
CA VAL A 16 -16.73 11.16 15.72
C VAL A 16 -15.27 10.87 16.11
N LEU A 17 -14.90 9.60 16.31
CA LEU A 17 -13.52 9.22 16.61
C LEU A 17 -12.57 9.61 15.46
N MET A 18 -12.97 9.39 14.21
CA MET A 18 -12.20 9.82 13.04
C MET A 18 -12.07 11.35 12.97
N ALA A 19 -13.13 12.09 13.29
CA ALA A 19 -13.12 13.56 13.30
C ALA A 19 -12.13 14.14 14.34
N ILE A 20 -11.93 13.44 15.46
CA ILE A 20 -10.95 13.81 16.50
C ILE A 20 -9.50 13.38 16.11
N ARG A 21 -9.29 12.92 14.86
CA ARG A 21 -8.01 12.42 14.32
C ARG A 21 -7.45 11.21 15.07
N VAL A 22 -8.33 10.40 15.67
CA VAL A 22 -7.92 9.10 16.20
C VAL A 22 -7.50 8.20 15.03
N PRO A 23 -6.41 7.41 15.15
CA PRO A 23 -6.02 6.46 14.11
C PRO A 23 -7.20 5.58 13.66
N ILE A 24 -7.38 5.43 12.34
CA ILE A 24 -8.53 4.73 11.73
C ILE A 24 -8.70 3.32 12.32
N ALA A 25 -7.60 2.61 12.59
CA ALA A 25 -7.65 1.29 13.21
C ALA A 25 -8.39 1.29 14.55
N VAL A 26 -8.11 2.27 15.41
CA VAL A 26 -8.77 2.41 16.72
C VAL A 26 -10.21 2.87 16.54
N ALA A 27 -10.44 3.82 15.62
CA ALA A 27 -11.77 4.33 15.32
C ALA A 27 -12.72 3.24 14.79
N MET A 28 -12.21 2.22 14.09
CA MET A 28 -13.00 1.06 13.65
C MET A 28 -13.10 -0.03 14.73
N PHE A 29 -12.01 -0.27 15.47
CA PHE A 29 -11.95 -1.35 16.45
C PHE A 29 -12.85 -1.10 17.66
N VAL A 30 -12.83 0.10 18.24
CA VAL A 30 -13.55 0.40 19.48
C VAL A 30 -15.09 0.31 19.29
N PRO A 31 -15.71 0.97 18.31
CA PRO A 31 -17.14 0.81 18.04
C PRO A 31 -17.50 -0.61 17.62
N GLY A 32 -16.61 -1.30 16.89
CA GLY A 32 -16.80 -2.69 16.47
C GLY A 32 -16.88 -3.64 17.66
N VAL A 33 -15.95 -3.53 18.61
CA VAL A 33 -15.96 -4.32 19.86
C VAL A 33 -17.18 -3.99 20.71
N VAL A 34 -17.50 -2.71 20.90
CA VAL A 34 -18.67 -2.28 21.68
C VAL A 34 -19.97 -2.80 21.05
N GLY A 35 -20.10 -2.76 19.73
CA GLY A 35 -21.26 -3.31 19.02
C GLY A 35 -21.36 -4.82 19.10
N TYR A 36 -20.24 -5.52 18.96
CA TYR A 36 -20.20 -6.97 19.07
C TYR A 36 -20.60 -7.43 20.48
N ILE A 37 -20.14 -6.74 21.53
CA ILE A 37 -20.55 -7.02 22.92
C ILE A 37 -22.04 -6.76 23.09
N ALA A 38 -22.56 -5.65 22.55
CA ALA A 38 -23.96 -5.29 22.67
C ALA A 38 -24.91 -6.28 21.98
N LEU A 39 -24.43 -7.00 20.95
CA LEU A 39 -25.24 -7.95 20.17
C LEU A 39 -25.02 -9.43 20.56
N SER A 40 -23.79 -9.81 20.90
CA SER A 40 -23.39 -11.20 21.10
C SER A 40 -22.83 -11.49 22.48
N GLY A 41 -22.53 -10.48 23.30
CA GLY A 41 -21.97 -10.67 24.64
C GLY A 41 -20.45 -10.88 24.66
N TRP A 42 -19.91 -11.04 25.87
CA TRP A 42 -18.47 -11.02 26.13
C TRP A 42 -17.77 -12.33 25.73
N ASP A 43 -18.37 -13.49 26.04
CA ASP A 43 -17.75 -14.79 25.74
C ASP A 43 -17.60 -15.06 24.23
N PRO A 44 -18.59 -14.75 23.37
CA PRO A 44 -18.44 -14.91 21.93
C PRO A 44 -17.43 -13.93 21.31
N LEU A 45 -17.25 -12.74 21.89
CA LEU A 45 -16.22 -11.80 21.46
C LEU A 45 -14.82 -12.39 21.70
N LEU A 46 -14.58 -12.93 22.91
CA LEU A 46 -13.27 -13.50 23.24
C LEU A 46 -12.95 -14.71 22.37
N ALA A 47 -13.94 -15.56 22.09
CA ALA A 47 -13.78 -16.67 21.15
C ALA A 47 -13.47 -16.17 19.72
N HIS A 48 -14.17 -15.13 19.25
CA HIS A 48 -13.95 -14.53 17.95
C HIS A 48 -12.57 -13.87 17.84
N LEU A 49 -12.15 -13.09 18.83
CA LEU A 49 -10.83 -12.45 18.86
C LEU A 49 -9.70 -13.48 18.89
N ARG A 50 -9.83 -14.58 19.65
CA ARG A 50 -8.85 -15.67 19.67
C ARG A 50 -8.67 -16.30 18.28
N GLY A 51 -9.77 -16.57 17.57
CA GLY A 51 -9.72 -17.13 16.21
C GLY A 51 -9.29 -16.12 15.14
N ALA A 52 -9.79 -14.89 15.22
CA ALA A 52 -9.54 -13.83 14.23
C ALA A 52 -8.11 -13.29 14.29
N VAL A 53 -7.51 -13.17 15.49
CA VAL A 53 -6.11 -12.77 15.63
C VAL A 53 -5.19 -13.87 15.10
N TYR A 54 -5.45 -15.14 15.44
CA TYR A 54 -4.67 -16.25 14.90
C TYR A 54 -4.81 -16.37 13.38
N GLY A 55 -6.02 -16.22 12.85
CA GLY A 55 -6.31 -16.21 11.43
C GLY A 55 -5.62 -15.05 10.70
N ARG A 56 -5.74 -13.81 11.19
CA ARG A 56 -5.14 -12.63 10.54
C ARG A 56 -3.62 -12.58 10.61
N VAL A 57 -3.01 -13.08 11.68
CA VAL A 57 -1.55 -13.13 11.83
C VAL A 57 -0.94 -14.33 11.08
N SER A 58 -1.71 -15.42 10.91
CA SER A 58 -1.29 -16.58 10.10
C SER A 58 -1.59 -16.41 8.60
N VAL A 59 -2.38 -15.41 8.21
CA VAL A 59 -2.64 -15.12 6.80
C VAL A 59 -1.37 -14.54 6.18
N TYR A 60 -0.98 -15.22 5.10
CA TYR A 60 0.12 -15.01 4.16
C TYR A 60 0.52 -13.53 3.90
N ASP A 61 -0.42 -12.59 3.99
CA ASP A 61 -0.27 -11.17 3.65
C ASP A 61 0.83 -10.42 4.44
N LEU A 62 1.10 -10.79 5.70
CA LEU A 62 2.15 -10.12 6.49
C LEU A 62 3.56 -10.64 6.16
N SER A 63 3.68 -11.93 5.81
CA SER A 63 4.94 -12.55 5.37
C SER A 63 5.41 -12.06 4.00
N VAL A 64 4.46 -11.56 3.21
CA VAL A 64 4.70 -11.00 1.88
C VAL A 64 5.51 -9.69 1.95
N ILE A 65 5.39 -8.90 3.02
CA ILE A 65 6.10 -7.61 3.16
C ILE A 65 7.63 -7.81 3.25
N PRO A 66 8.18 -8.65 4.17
CA PRO A 66 9.62 -8.92 4.21
C PRO A 66 10.16 -9.56 2.93
N LEU A 67 9.43 -10.50 2.33
CA LEU A 67 9.84 -11.17 1.09
C LEU A 67 9.92 -10.18 -0.09
N PHE A 68 8.97 -9.24 -0.20
CA PHE A 68 9.05 -8.20 -1.22
C PHE A 68 10.14 -7.15 -0.93
N MET A 69 10.42 -6.83 0.34
CA MET A 69 11.59 -6.01 0.67
C MET A 69 12.90 -6.72 0.30
N LEU A 70 13.00 -8.03 0.54
CA LEU A 70 14.14 -8.85 0.15
C LEU A 70 14.32 -8.89 -1.37
N MET A 71 13.23 -9.13 -2.12
CA MET A 71 13.21 -9.04 -3.58
C MET A 71 13.64 -7.66 -4.06
N GLY A 72 13.15 -6.60 -3.42
CA GLY A 72 13.55 -5.23 -3.67
C GLY A 72 15.05 -5.01 -3.47
N GLY A 73 15.61 -5.57 -2.39
CA GLY A 73 17.06 -5.56 -2.13
C GLY A 73 17.86 -6.30 -3.20
N PHE A 74 17.37 -7.45 -3.69
CA PHE A 74 18.00 -8.15 -4.81
C PHE A 74 17.90 -7.38 -6.13
N ALA A 75 16.78 -6.70 -6.39
CA ALA A 75 16.61 -5.88 -7.57
C ALA A 75 17.51 -4.64 -7.58
N VAL A 76 17.86 -4.10 -6.41
CA VAL A 76 18.87 -3.03 -6.29
C VAL A 76 20.26 -3.59 -6.52
N ASN A 77 20.64 -4.66 -5.80
CA ASN A 77 21.98 -5.24 -5.90
C ASN A 77 22.26 -5.90 -7.27
N GLY A 78 21.23 -6.43 -7.93
CA GLY A 78 21.31 -7.02 -9.26
C GLY A 78 21.28 -5.99 -10.40
N GLY A 79 21.25 -4.69 -10.10
CA GLY A 79 21.30 -3.61 -11.08
C GLY A 79 20.01 -3.36 -11.87
N LEU A 80 18.97 -4.17 -11.68
CA LEU A 80 17.67 -4.03 -12.34
C LEU A 80 17.05 -2.64 -12.09
N SER A 81 17.08 -2.20 -10.84
CA SER A 81 16.50 -0.91 -10.43
C SER A 81 17.19 0.29 -11.10
N LYS A 82 18.51 0.15 -11.32
CA LYS A 82 19.31 1.15 -12.02
C LYS A 82 19.05 1.13 -13.53
N ALA A 83 19.00 -0.04 -14.14
CA ALA A 83 18.65 -0.19 -15.55
C ALA A 83 17.26 0.39 -15.88
N LEU A 84 16.27 0.15 -15.02
CA LEU A 84 14.93 0.72 -15.14
C LEU A 84 14.93 2.26 -15.04
N PHE A 85 15.66 2.80 -14.07
CA PHE A 85 15.78 4.25 -13.92
C PHE A 85 16.51 4.90 -15.10
N ASP A 86 17.61 4.30 -15.56
CA ASP A 86 18.39 4.80 -16.71
C ASP A 86 17.56 4.74 -18.01
N PHE A 87 16.81 3.65 -18.22
CA PHE A 87 15.87 3.54 -19.35
C PHE A 87 14.80 4.63 -19.30
N ALA A 88 14.14 4.81 -18.15
CA ALA A 88 13.13 5.84 -17.97
C ALA A 88 13.71 7.25 -18.15
N ASN A 89 14.94 7.48 -17.67
CA ASN A 89 15.64 8.74 -17.83
C ASN A 89 16.07 8.99 -19.27
N SER A 90 16.39 7.96 -20.06
CA SER A 90 16.68 8.12 -21.49
C SER A 90 15.45 8.60 -22.29
N LEU A 91 14.25 8.17 -21.87
CA LEU A 91 12.98 8.57 -22.47
C LEU A 91 12.55 9.97 -22.05
N LEU A 92 12.57 10.25 -20.74
CA LEU A 92 11.92 11.42 -20.15
C LEU A 92 12.90 12.48 -19.63
N GLY A 93 14.18 12.15 -19.45
CA GLY A 93 15.22 13.04 -18.91
C GLY A 93 15.47 14.29 -19.76
N ARG A 94 15.11 14.23 -21.05
CA ARG A 94 15.17 15.36 -21.99
C ARG A 94 14.17 16.49 -21.70
N PHE A 95 13.15 16.24 -20.87
CA PHE A 95 12.15 17.25 -20.50
C PHE A 95 12.52 17.99 -19.22
N LYS A 96 12.06 19.23 -19.06
CA LYS A 96 12.13 19.95 -17.77
C LYS A 96 11.33 19.16 -16.74
N GLY A 97 11.97 18.72 -15.66
CA GLY A 97 11.35 17.80 -14.71
C GLY A 97 11.64 16.31 -14.97
N GLY A 98 12.44 16.00 -16.01
CA GLY A 98 12.60 14.66 -16.58
C GLY A 98 12.98 13.57 -15.59
N MET A 99 13.88 13.85 -14.64
CA MET A 99 14.30 12.88 -13.61
C MET A 99 13.16 12.49 -12.67
N ALA A 100 12.28 13.42 -12.27
CA ALA A 100 11.12 13.10 -11.45
C ALA A 100 10.12 12.22 -12.22
N MET A 101 9.88 12.54 -13.49
CA MET A 101 9.02 11.74 -14.37
C MET A 101 9.62 10.36 -14.64
N ALA A 102 10.93 10.27 -14.84
CA ALA A 102 11.66 9.03 -14.98
C ALA A 102 11.60 8.17 -13.71
N GLY A 103 11.71 8.80 -12.53
CA GLY A 103 11.51 8.13 -11.24
C GLY A 103 10.11 7.54 -11.11
N ILE A 104 9.07 8.30 -11.46
CA ILE A 104 7.69 7.81 -11.46
C ILE A 104 7.51 6.66 -12.44
N LEU A 105 8.04 6.76 -13.67
CA LEU A 105 7.95 5.70 -14.68
C LEU A 105 8.69 4.43 -14.25
N ALA A 106 9.88 4.57 -13.66
CA ALA A 106 10.65 3.45 -13.11
C ALA A 106 9.90 2.78 -11.94
N CYS A 107 9.28 3.57 -11.05
CA CYS A 107 8.39 3.03 -10.02
C CYS A 107 7.17 2.32 -10.62
N ALA A 108 6.56 2.87 -11.68
CA ALA A 108 5.45 2.26 -12.37
C ALA A 108 5.83 0.89 -12.97
N ALA A 109 6.94 0.83 -13.70
CA ALA A 109 7.41 -0.39 -14.34
C ALA A 109 7.89 -1.45 -13.33
N PHE A 110 8.61 -1.04 -12.27
CA PHE A 110 8.99 -1.97 -11.21
C PHE A 110 7.80 -2.42 -10.37
N GLY A 111 6.83 -1.54 -10.14
CA GLY A 111 5.61 -1.85 -9.39
C GLY A 111 4.68 -2.80 -10.12
N ALA A 112 4.63 -2.75 -11.45
CA ALA A 112 3.96 -3.75 -12.28
C ALA A 112 4.55 -5.15 -12.12
N ILE A 113 5.82 -5.27 -11.71
CA ILE A 113 6.50 -6.55 -11.45
C ILE A 113 6.37 -6.95 -9.99
N SER A 114 6.53 -6.00 -9.07
CA SER A 114 6.62 -6.27 -7.63
C SER A 114 5.27 -6.33 -6.92
N GLY A 115 4.21 -5.72 -7.47
CA GLY A 115 2.88 -5.66 -6.86
C GLY A 115 2.83 -4.97 -5.48
N SER A 116 3.92 -4.31 -5.04
CA SER A 116 4.05 -3.72 -3.72
C SER A 116 4.53 -2.27 -3.80
N THR A 117 3.68 -1.33 -3.38
CA THR A 117 3.99 0.11 -3.32
C THR A 117 5.19 0.42 -2.43
N VAL A 118 5.28 -0.24 -1.26
CA VAL A 118 6.34 0.02 -0.29
C VAL A 118 7.68 -0.48 -0.81
N ALA A 119 7.73 -1.71 -1.34
CA ALA A 119 8.94 -2.28 -1.91
C ALA A 119 9.39 -1.48 -3.13
N THR A 120 8.47 -1.14 -4.02
CA THR A 120 8.74 -0.31 -5.22
C THR A 120 9.37 1.03 -4.87
N THR A 121 8.75 1.75 -3.93
CA THR A 121 9.25 3.06 -3.50
C THR A 121 10.65 2.91 -2.89
N ALA A 122 10.85 1.96 -1.99
CA ALA A 122 12.13 1.76 -1.32
C ALA A 122 13.24 1.42 -2.31
N THR A 123 12.97 0.51 -3.25
CA THR A 123 13.93 0.04 -4.25
C THR A 123 14.31 1.12 -5.25
N ILE A 124 13.34 1.79 -5.87
CA ILE A 124 13.65 2.83 -6.87
C ILE A 124 14.21 4.09 -6.21
N ALA A 125 13.74 4.47 -5.02
CA ALA A 125 14.26 5.64 -4.33
C ALA A 125 15.74 5.50 -3.95
N GLN A 126 16.20 4.28 -3.60
CA GLN A 126 17.61 4.05 -3.30
C GLN A 126 18.55 4.37 -4.47
N VAL A 127 18.07 4.22 -5.71
CA VAL A 127 18.87 4.50 -6.91
C VAL A 127 18.59 5.92 -7.45
N ALA A 128 17.33 6.32 -7.50
CA ALA A 128 16.91 7.58 -8.11
C ALA A 128 17.20 8.80 -7.23
N TYR A 129 17.04 8.70 -5.91
CA TYR A 129 17.23 9.84 -5.00
C TYR A 129 18.67 10.37 -4.97
N PRO A 130 19.72 9.53 -4.91
CA PRO A 130 21.10 9.99 -5.02
C PRO A 130 21.40 10.70 -6.35
N GLU A 131 20.91 10.17 -7.47
CA GLU A 131 21.11 10.79 -8.79
C GLU A 131 20.39 12.15 -8.89
N MET A 132 19.17 12.26 -8.38
CA MET A 132 18.47 13.54 -8.28
C MET A 132 19.24 14.54 -7.41
N ARG A 133 19.79 14.11 -6.27
CA ARG A 133 20.60 15.00 -5.43
C ARG A 133 21.87 15.51 -6.12
N ARG A 134 22.52 14.70 -6.97
CA ARG A 134 23.75 15.10 -7.69
C ARG A 134 23.55 16.31 -8.60
N ILE A 135 22.37 16.42 -9.21
CA ILE A 135 22.01 17.54 -10.09
C ILE A 135 21.26 18.66 -9.36
N ALA A 136 21.37 18.74 -8.03
CA ALA A 136 20.73 19.74 -7.17
C ALA A 136 19.20 19.81 -7.30
N TYR A 137 18.54 18.69 -7.57
CA TYR A 137 17.09 18.60 -7.58
C TYR A 137 16.52 18.87 -6.18
N SER A 138 15.35 19.51 -6.08
CA SER A 138 14.76 19.79 -4.77
C SER A 138 14.42 18.47 -4.04
N GLY A 139 14.90 18.31 -2.81
CA GLY A 139 14.65 17.10 -2.02
C GLY A 139 13.16 16.86 -1.79
N ARG A 140 12.37 17.93 -1.66
CA ARG A 140 10.92 17.85 -1.48
C ARG A 140 10.20 17.31 -2.72
N LEU A 141 10.60 17.75 -3.91
CA LEU A 141 10.04 17.24 -5.18
C LEU A 141 10.50 15.79 -5.44
N ALA A 142 11.77 15.49 -5.20
CA ALA A 142 12.32 14.15 -5.40
C ALA A 142 11.64 13.11 -4.50
N THR A 143 11.53 13.40 -3.20
CA THR A 143 10.87 12.50 -2.23
C THR A 143 9.38 12.38 -2.50
N ALA A 144 8.68 13.49 -2.79
CA ALA A 144 7.26 13.44 -3.14
C ALA A 144 7.02 12.61 -4.41
N ALA A 145 7.78 12.87 -5.48
CA ALA A 145 7.64 12.17 -6.75
C ALA A 145 7.90 10.66 -6.63
N LEU A 146 8.93 10.27 -5.86
CA LEU A 146 9.25 8.85 -5.64
C LEU A 146 8.20 8.16 -4.75
N ALA A 147 7.73 8.84 -3.70
CA ALA A 147 6.68 8.33 -2.81
C ALA A 147 5.35 8.13 -3.55
N THR A 148 4.94 9.08 -4.39
CA THR A 148 3.75 8.95 -5.25
C THR A 148 4.00 8.00 -6.43
N GLY A 149 5.23 7.88 -6.90
CA GLY A 149 5.58 6.95 -7.98
C GLY A 149 5.32 5.50 -7.58
N GLY A 150 5.62 5.13 -6.33
CA GLY A 150 5.35 3.77 -5.84
C GLY A 150 3.86 3.42 -5.77
N THR A 151 2.97 4.40 -5.60
CA THR A 151 1.52 4.14 -5.62
C THR A 151 1.01 3.86 -7.04
N MET A 152 1.68 4.39 -8.07
CA MET A 152 1.32 4.14 -9.47
C MET A 152 1.58 2.70 -9.90
N GLY A 153 2.58 2.04 -9.29
CA GLY A 153 2.94 0.65 -9.56
C GLY A 153 1.82 -0.36 -9.29
N VAL A 154 0.90 -0.05 -8.39
CA VAL A 154 -0.27 -0.88 -8.06
C VAL A 154 -1.32 -0.87 -9.17
N LEU A 155 -1.35 0.19 -9.99
CA LEU A 155 -2.37 0.40 -11.03
C LEU A 155 -1.98 -0.18 -12.39
N LEU A 156 -0.70 -0.48 -12.63
CA LEU A 156 -0.22 -1.05 -13.90
C LEU A 156 -0.36 -2.59 -13.90
N PRO A 157 -1.15 -3.18 -14.81
CA PRO A 157 -1.20 -4.63 -15.01
C PRO A 157 0.20 -5.15 -15.41
N PRO A 158 0.69 -6.29 -14.87
CA PRO A 158 0.03 -7.30 -14.02
C PRO A 158 0.27 -7.08 -12.51
N SER A 159 -0.69 -6.47 -11.80
CA SER A 159 -0.56 -6.13 -10.38
C SER A 159 -1.28 -7.13 -9.46
N VAL A 160 -0.57 -7.62 -8.43
CA VAL A 160 -1.13 -8.52 -7.38
C VAL A 160 -2.30 -7.85 -6.64
N THR A 161 -2.24 -6.54 -6.42
CA THR A 161 -3.31 -5.80 -5.75
C THR A 161 -4.58 -5.76 -6.58
N LEU A 162 -4.45 -5.63 -7.91
CA LEU A 162 -5.57 -5.68 -8.85
C LEU A 162 -6.18 -7.09 -8.90
N MET A 163 -5.35 -8.13 -8.77
CA MET A 163 -5.79 -9.52 -8.63
C MET A 163 -6.54 -9.79 -7.32
N VAL A 164 -6.01 -9.33 -6.18
CA VAL A 164 -6.69 -9.45 -4.86
C VAL A 164 -8.00 -8.67 -4.86
N TYR A 165 -8.00 -7.47 -5.45
CA TYR A 165 -9.22 -6.69 -5.64
C TYR A 165 -10.24 -7.40 -6.52
N ALA A 166 -9.81 -8.00 -7.65
CA ALA A 166 -10.69 -8.78 -8.53
C ALA A 166 -11.27 -10.01 -7.84
N ILE A 167 -10.49 -10.70 -6.99
CA ILE A 167 -10.95 -11.82 -6.17
C ILE A 167 -11.99 -11.35 -5.14
N LEU A 168 -11.73 -10.25 -4.44
CA LEU A 168 -12.65 -9.68 -3.44
C LEU A 168 -13.94 -9.12 -4.06
N THR A 169 -13.91 -8.73 -5.34
CA THR A 169 -15.05 -8.16 -6.07
C THR A 169 -15.70 -9.16 -7.04
N GLU A 170 -15.28 -10.44 -6.99
CA GLU A 170 -15.71 -11.52 -7.88
C GLU A 170 -15.70 -11.14 -9.37
N GLN A 171 -14.76 -10.28 -9.78
CA GLN A 171 -14.63 -9.82 -11.15
C GLN A 171 -13.72 -10.76 -11.96
N ASN A 172 -14.11 -10.99 -13.20
CA ASN A 172 -13.44 -11.94 -14.09
C ASN A 172 -12.03 -11.43 -14.48
N ILE A 173 -11.01 -12.22 -14.15
CA ILE A 173 -9.59 -11.86 -14.23
C ILE A 173 -9.04 -11.98 -15.67
N THR A 174 -9.82 -12.58 -16.57
CA THR A 174 -9.36 -13.04 -17.90
C THR A 174 -9.51 -12.00 -19.03
N LYS A 175 -9.96 -10.77 -18.73
CA LYS A 175 -9.99 -9.68 -19.73
C LYS A 175 -9.23 -8.45 -19.20
N THR A 176 -7.91 -8.47 -19.31
CA THR A 176 -7.09 -7.26 -19.41
C THR A 176 -6.24 -7.38 -20.66
#